data_AF-A0A3M0XCJ7-F1
#
_entry.id   AF-A0A3M0XCJ7-F1
#
_cell.length_a   1.000
_cell.length_b   1.000
_cell.length_c   1.000
_cell.angle_alpha   90.00
_cell.angle_beta   90.00
_cell.angle_gamma   90.00
#
_symmetry.space_group_name_H-M   'P 1'
#
loop_
_entity.id
_entity.type
_entity.pdbx_description
1 polymer ?
#
loop_
_entity_poly.entity_id
_entity_poly.type
_entity_poly.pdbx_seq_one_letter_code
_entity_poly.pdbx_strand_id
1 'polypeptide(L)'
;SEEDGELILNRIAVGNHILVGGDNIDFTLAYAVSKHFTEKGIRLDTSQMLSLVYNCKIAKEKMLNDPDSESEQIVILGRGRGVVGGALKTELKRSEVENIIIDGFFPITNIDDMPKKKVSGFKELGLHYESDTAITKHLAKFLKIHAKKLELEDKSFIHPTGVLFNGGVTKSVIIRERIIDVLNRWVSAENGEEVKVITGDNPDLAVSMGASFYGLAKRGRGIRIRGGTSRAYYVGIETAMPAIPGMPTPIKALCVVPFGMEEGTDVEIRGQEFGLVIGEHATFRFLSSVVRKDDKAGTIVEYWEEDEIEELAPLETTITAEGIEGGTVIPVRLHSFVTEIGTLQLWCESVDGKYRWKLEFNLREEEEE
;
A
#
# COMPACT_ATOMS: atom_id res chain seq x y z
N SER A 1 -2.72 11.67 19.77
CA SER A 1 -3.45 12.54 20.72
C SER A 1 -3.47 11.85 22.07
N GLU A 2 -3.93 12.54 23.10
CA GLU A 2 -4.22 11.94 24.40
C GLU A 2 -5.71 12.16 24.68
N GLU A 3 -6.42 11.11 25.08
CA GLU A 3 -7.83 11.17 25.47
C GLU A 3 -7.96 10.38 26.77
N ASP A 4 -8.59 10.97 27.79
CA ASP A 4 -8.72 10.39 29.13
C ASP A 4 -7.41 9.91 29.79
N GLY A 5 -6.26 10.50 29.43
CA GLY A 5 -4.95 10.12 29.96
C GLY A 5 -4.30 8.92 29.26
N GLU A 6 -4.90 8.43 28.17
CA GLU A 6 -4.35 7.36 27.34
C GLU A 6 -3.82 7.91 26.01
N LEU A 7 -2.65 7.41 25.60
CA LEU A 7 -2.09 7.71 24.29
C LEU A 7 -2.96 7.09 23.20
N ILE A 8 -3.50 7.94 22.32
CA ILE A 8 -4.24 7.53 21.13
C ILE A 8 -3.40 7.76 19.88
N LEU A 9 -3.25 6.69 19.10
CA LEU A 9 -2.56 6.70 17.82
C LEU A 9 -3.57 6.57 16.69
N ASN A 10 -3.68 7.63 15.89
CA ASN A 10 -4.54 7.69 14.71
C ASN A 10 -3.69 7.60 13.45
N ARG A 11 -4.04 6.65 12.56
CA ARG A 11 -3.41 6.55 11.25
C ARG A 11 -4.02 7.60 10.32
N ILE A 12 -3.22 8.59 9.93
CA ILE A 12 -3.69 9.70 9.08
C ILE A 12 -3.57 9.34 7.59
N ALA A 13 -2.55 8.58 7.22
CA ALA A 13 -2.23 8.26 5.83
C ALA A 13 -1.38 6.99 5.72
N VAL A 14 -1.46 6.32 4.58
CA VAL A 14 -0.63 5.17 4.18
C VAL A 14 -0.10 5.43 2.77
N GLY A 15 1.20 5.25 2.56
CA GLY A 15 1.82 5.39 1.24
C GLY A 15 1.66 4.13 0.39
N ASN A 16 1.68 4.30 -0.94
CA ASN A 16 1.52 3.19 -1.90
C ASN A 16 2.63 2.14 -1.75
N HIS A 17 2.30 0.89 -2.06
CA HIS A 17 3.28 -0.19 -2.13
C HIS A 17 4.08 -0.14 -3.45
N ILE A 18 5.13 0.69 -3.48
CA ILE A 18 5.94 0.96 -4.68
C ILE A 18 6.75 -0.24 -5.24
N LEU A 19 6.73 -1.42 -4.60
CA LEU A 19 7.49 -2.62 -5.03
C LEU A 19 8.99 -2.33 -5.30
N VAL A 20 9.56 -1.39 -4.55
CA VAL A 20 11.00 -1.08 -4.53
C VAL A 20 11.56 -1.47 -3.17
N GLY A 21 12.44 -2.48 -3.16
CA GLY A 21 13.02 -3.02 -1.92
C GLY A 21 14.46 -3.49 -2.07
N GLY A 22 14.89 -4.31 -1.10
CA GLY A 22 16.27 -4.84 -1.04
C GLY A 22 16.67 -5.62 -2.28
N ASP A 23 15.76 -6.39 -2.87
CA ASP A 23 16.02 -7.15 -4.10
C ASP A 23 16.32 -6.23 -5.28
N ASN A 24 15.58 -5.13 -5.46
CA ASN A 24 15.84 -4.15 -6.52
C ASN A 24 17.24 -3.55 -6.36
N ILE A 25 17.64 -3.24 -5.13
CA ILE A 25 18.98 -2.74 -4.82
C ILE A 25 20.04 -3.78 -5.20
N ASP A 26 19.84 -5.05 -4.82
CA ASP A 26 20.79 -6.14 -5.10
C ASP A 26 20.92 -6.42 -6.60
N PHE A 27 19.81 -6.46 -7.34
CA PHE A 27 19.80 -6.60 -8.79
C PHE A 27 20.47 -5.41 -9.49
N THR A 28 20.23 -4.19 -9.03
CA THR A 28 20.81 -2.99 -9.63
C THR A 28 22.33 -2.98 -9.45
N LEU A 29 22.79 -3.32 -8.24
CA LEU A 29 24.21 -3.43 -7.93
C LEU A 29 24.88 -4.54 -8.76
N ALA A 30 24.25 -5.72 -8.85
CA ALA A 30 24.75 -6.81 -9.65
C ALA A 30 24.83 -6.45 -11.15
N TYR A 31 23.82 -5.76 -11.69
CA TYR A 31 23.85 -5.32 -13.08
C TYR A 31 24.95 -4.29 -13.32
N ALA A 32 25.18 -3.35 -12.40
CA ALA A 32 26.30 -2.42 -12.48
C ALA A 32 27.65 -3.16 -12.46
N VAL A 33 27.87 -4.06 -11.49
CA VAL A 33 29.10 -4.85 -11.37
C VAL A 33 29.29 -5.79 -12.57
N SER A 34 28.21 -6.26 -13.21
CA SER A 34 28.29 -7.08 -14.44
C SER A 34 28.96 -6.34 -15.61
N LYS A 35 28.93 -5.00 -15.61
CA LYS A 35 29.60 -4.18 -16.61
C LYS A 35 31.13 -4.33 -16.54
N HIS A 36 31.70 -4.53 -15.35
CA HIS A 36 33.14 -4.79 -15.18
C HIS A 36 33.60 -6.07 -15.92
N PHE A 37 32.72 -7.06 -16.01
CA PHE A 37 32.99 -8.29 -16.78
C PHE A 37 32.79 -8.04 -18.29
N THR A 38 31.73 -7.31 -18.66
CA THR A 38 31.42 -6.99 -20.05
C THR A 38 32.52 -6.14 -20.71
N GLU A 39 33.09 -5.18 -19.98
CA GLU A 39 34.25 -4.37 -20.40
C GLU A 39 35.50 -5.22 -20.66
N LYS A 40 35.62 -6.37 -19.98
CA LYS A 40 36.67 -7.37 -20.20
C LYS A 40 36.30 -8.39 -21.28
N GLY A 41 35.19 -8.19 -21.99
CA GLY A 41 34.67 -9.11 -23.02
C GLY A 41 34.05 -10.40 -22.48
N ILE A 42 33.76 -10.46 -21.17
CA ILE A 42 33.19 -11.64 -20.51
C ILE A 42 31.68 -11.43 -20.35
N ARG A 43 30.89 -12.33 -20.98
CA ARG A 43 29.44 -12.36 -20.82
C ARG A 43 29.05 -13.42 -19.80
N LEU A 44 28.40 -13.00 -18.72
CA LEU A 44 27.91 -13.91 -17.68
C LEU A 44 26.65 -14.65 -18.15
N ASP A 45 26.55 -15.94 -17.82
CA ASP A 45 25.33 -16.73 -18.00
C ASP A 45 24.29 -16.44 -16.90
N THR A 46 23.06 -16.94 -17.04
CA THR A 46 21.97 -16.71 -16.07
C THR A 46 22.32 -17.14 -14.64
N SER A 47 23.01 -18.26 -14.47
CA SER A 47 23.39 -18.75 -13.14
C SER A 47 24.54 -17.94 -12.55
N GLN A 48 25.47 -17.48 -13.37
CA GLN A 48 26.55 -16.58 -12.96
C GLN A 48 25.99 -15.21 -12.58
N MET A 49 24.96 -14.73 -13.28
CA MET A 49 24.23 -13.52 -12.89
C MET A 49 23.52 -13.70 -11.54
N LEU A 50 22.83 -14.83 -11.31
CA LEU A 50 22.22 -15.11 -10.01
C LEU A 50 23.26 -15.19 -8.88
N SER A 51 24.42 -15.82 -9.15
CA SER A 51 25.54 -15.86 -8.20
C SER A 51 26.10 -14.46 -7.93
N LEU A 52 26.17 -13.60 -8.95
CA LEU A 52 26.61 -12.22 -8.81
C LEU A 52 25.65 -11.43 -7.91
N VAL A 53 24.34 -11.56 -8.09
CA VAL A 53 23.32 -10.94 -7.23
C VAL A 53 23.52 -11.31 -5.77
N TYR A 54 23.66 -12.61 -5.48
CA TYR A 54 23.88 -13.08 -4.11
C TYR A 54 25.19 -12.55 -3.51
N ASN A 55 26.29 -12.58 -4.26
CA ASN A 55 27.58 -12.08 -3.77
C ASN A 55 27.58 -10.56 -3.57
N CYS A 56 26.93 -9.80 -4.45
CA CYS A 56 26.72 -8.36 -4.31
C CYS A 56 25.89 -8.03 -3.07
N LYS A 57 24.85 -8.81 -2.76
CA LYS A 57 24.07 -8.64 -1.53
C LYS A 57 24.95 -8.74 -0.29
N ILE A 58 25.74 -9.80 -0.19
CA ILE A 58 26.65 -10.02 0.96
C ILE A 58 27.66 -8.89 1.08
N ALA A 59 28.32 -8.52 -0.03
CA ALA A 59 29.30 -7.46 -0.05
C ALA A 59 28.68 -6.11 0.35
N LYS A 60 27.54 -5.75 -0.23
CA LYS A 60 26.76 -4.55 0.13
C LYS A 60 26.44 -4.51 1.62
N GLU A 61 25.88 -5.59 2.17
CA GLU A 61 25.51 -5.64 3.59
C GLU A 61 26.73 -5.47 4.49
N LYS A 62 27.88 -6.06 4.13
CA LYS A 62 29.13 -5.86 4.86
C LYS A 62 29.61 -4.41 4.78
N MET A 63 29.72 -3.85 3.56
CA MET A 63 30.22 -2.50 3.33
C MET A 63 29.34 -1.40 3.95
N LEU A 64 28.01 -1.59 3.98
CA LEU A 64 27.08 -0.66 4.61
C LEU A 64 27.08 -0.73 6.14
N ASN A 65 27.58 -1.83 6.73
CA ASN A 65 27.70 -2.01 8.17
C ASN A 65 29.12 -1.69 8.70
N ASP A 66 30.13 -1.70 7.84
CA ASP A 66 31.52 -1.40 8.18
C ASP A 66 31.98 -0.11 7.46
N PRO A 67 32.06 1.04 8.17
CA PRO A 67 32.53 2.30 7.60
C PRO A 67 33.95 2.24 7.01
N ASP A 68 34.81 1.36 7.51
CA ASP A 68 36.21 1.24 7.08
C ASP A 68 36.37 0.34 5.84
N SER A 69 35.29 -0.32 5.41
CA SER A 69 35.28 -1.21 4.24
C SER A 69 35.21 -0.41 2.94
N GLU A 70 36.37 -0.08 2.37
CA GLU A 70 36.50 0.67 1.10
C GLU A 70 36.18 -0.16 -0.16
N SER A 71 36.44 -1.47 -0.14
CA SER A 71 36.10 -2.36 -1.25
C SER A 71 35.95 -3.82 -0.82
N GLU A 72 35.19 -4.58 -1.60
CA GLU A 72 35.01 -6.02 -1.41
C GLU A 72 35.28 -6.78 -2.72
N GLN A 73 35.93 -7.94 -2.59
CA GLN A 73 36.17 -8.81 -3.74
C GLN A 73 34.94 -9.68 -4.02
N ILE A 74 34.40 -9.57 -5.24
CA ILE A 74 33.31 -10.40 -5.72
C ILE A 74 33.88 -11.56 -6.54
N VAL A 75 33.54 -12.80 -6.18
CA VAL A 75 34.04 -14.02 -6.81
C VAL A 75 32.89 -14.86 -7.35
N ILE A 76 32.87 -15.10 -8.66
CA ILE A 76 31.90 -15.97 -9.33
C ILE A 76 32.63 -17.23 -9.83
N LEU A 77 32.05 -18.40 -9.60
CA LEU A 77 32.59 -19.65 -10.13
C LEU A 77 32.51 -19.67 -11.67
N GLY A 78 33.63 -20.01 -12.33
CA GLY A 78 33.66 -20.24 -13.77
C GLY A 78 32.91 -21.51 -14.17
N ARG A 79 32.50 -21.61 -15.44
CA ARG A 79 31.86 -22.79 -16.05
C ARG A 79 32.51 -23.18 -17.37
N GLY A 80 32.55 -24.48 -17.68
CA GLY A 80 33.07 -25.05 -18.95
C GLY A 80 34.06 -26.23 -18.80
N ARG A 81 34.52 -26.80 -19.92
CA ARG A 81 35.51 -27.91 -19.94
C ARG A 81 36.93 -27.49 -19.49
N GLY A 82 37.16 -26.20 -19.26
CA GLY A 82 38.39 -25.65 -18.68
C GLY A 82 38.30 -25.38 -17.17
N VAL A 83 37.32 -25.95 -16.46
CA VAL A 83 37.10 -25.76 -15.00
C VAL A 83 38.09 -26.61 -14.18
N VAL A 84 39.36 -26.40 -14.46
CA VAL A 84 40.44 -26.53 -13.48
C VAL A 84 41.03 -25.12 -13.37
N GLY A 85 40.42 -24.25 -12.55
CA GLY A 85 41.12 -23.07 -12.00
C GLY A 85 40.62 -21.63 -12.30
N GLY A 86 39.55 -21.39 -13.07
CA GLY A 86 39.17 -20.01 -13.43
C GLY A 86 37.99 -19.44 -12.63
N ALA A 87 38.19 -18.94 -11.41
CA ALA A 87 37.18 -18.09 -10.76
C ALA A 87 37.18 -16.69 -11.40
N LEU A 88 36.01 -16.17 -11.75
CA LEU A 88 35.85 -14.80 -12.23
C LEU A 88 35.86 -13.87 -11.01
N LYS A 89 36.73 -12.86 -11.03
CA LYS A 89 36.89 -11.92 -9.93
C LYS A 89 36.68 -10.50 -10.40
N THR A 90 35.99 -9.71 -9.59
CA THR A 90 35.93 -8.26 -9.71
C THR A 90 35.97 -7.65 -8.32
N GLU A 91 36.25 -6.35 -8.26
CA GLU A 91 36.12 -5.55 -7.06
C GLU A 91 34.79 -4.79 -7.12
N LEU A 92 34.17 -4.59 -5.96
CA LEU A 92 33.08 -3.65 -5.72
C LEU A 92 33.60 -2.57 -4.78
N LYS A 93 33.58 -1.31 -5.21
CA LYS A 93 34.07 -0.19 -4.39
C LYS A 93 32.94 0.48 -3.61
N ARG A 94 33.28 1.07 -2.46
CA ARG A 94 32.33 1.80 -1.61
C ARG A 94 31.65 2.94 -2.36
N SER A 95 32.41 3.69 -3.15
CA SER A 95 31.87 4.75 -3.99
C SER A 95 30.85 4.26 -5.01
N GLU A 96 30.96 3.03 -5.52
CA GLU A 96 29.95 2.44 -6.39
C GLU A 96 28.68 2.10 -5.61
N VAL A 97 28.82 1.51 -4.43
CA VAL A 97 27.69 1.22 -3.53
C VAL A 97 26.96 2.52 -3.18
N GLU A 98 27.69 3.58 -2.81
CA GLU A 98 27.10 4.86 -2.46
C GLU A 98 26.42 5.53 -3.66
N ASN A 99 27.10 5.64 -4.81
CA ASN A 99 26.50 6.25 -6.00
C ASN A 99 25.28 5.48 -6.52
N ILE A 100 25.34 4.14 -6.55
CA ILE A 100 24.26 3.32 -7.12
C ILE A 100 23.08 3.24 -6.17
N ILE A 101 23.34 3.01 -4.88
CA ILE A 101 22.28 2.77 -3.90
C ILE A 101 21.77 4.09 -3.35
N ILE A 102 22.65 4.94 -2.84
CA ILE A 102 22.25 6.17 -2.16
C ILE A 102 21.74 7.16 -3.20
N ASP A 103 22.50 7.49 -4.24
CA ASP A 103 22.04 8.48 -5.21
C ASP A 103 21.01 7.92 -6.20
N GLY A 104 20.98 6.61 -6.42
CA GLY A 104 19.99 5.96 -7.29
C GLY A 104 18.62 5.77 -6.65
N PHE A 105 18.55 5.29 -5.41
CA PHE A 105 17.29 4.99 -4.71
C PHE A 105 16.88 6.08 -3.71
N PHE A 106 17.84 6.83 -3.17
CA PHE A 106 17.62 7.89 -2.18
C PHE A 106 18.25 9.22 -2.61
N PRO A 107 18.02 9.69 -3.85
CA PRO A 107 18.60 10.95 -4.32
C PRO A 107 18.14 12.11 -3.44
N ILE A 108 19.02 13.12 -3.32
CA ILE A 108 18.62 14.43 -2.81
C ILE A 108 17.67 15.04 -3.83
N THR A 109 16.44 15.33 -3.41
CA THR A 109 15.40 15.91 -4.25
C THR A 109 14.79 17.13 -3.57
N ASN A 110 14.08 17.96 -4.33
CA ASN A 110 13.18 18.97 -3.79
C ASN A 110 11.82 18.36 -3.45
N ILE A 111 11.03 19.03 -2.61
CA ILE A 111 9.68 18.57 -2.25
C ILE A 111 8.73 18.52 -3.47
N ASP A 112 9.04 19.26 -4.53
CA ASP A 112 8.27 19.28 -5.77
C ASP A 112 8.69 18.22 -6.79
N ASP A 113 9.76 17.48 -6.53
CA ASP A 113 10.23 16.44 -7.46
C ASP A 113 9.34 15.19 -7.37
N MET A 114 8.40 15.07 -8.30
CA MET A 114 7.44 13.96 -8.35
C MET A 114 7.99 12.73 -9.09
N PRO A 115 7.59 11.50 -8.68
CA PRO A 115 7.97 10.28 -9.39
C PRO A 115 7.39 10.30 -10.81
N LYS A 116 8.22 9.92 -11.79
CA LYS A 116 7.81 9.90 -13.20
C LYS A 116 7.22 8.53 -13.57
N LYS A 117 5.95 8.48 -13.97
CA LYS A 117 5.36 7.27 -14.56
C LYS A 117 5.90 7.10 -15.99
N LYS A 118 6.65 6.03 -16.27
CA LYS A 118 6.94 5.60 -17.64
C LYS A 118 5.93 4.53 -18.06
N VAL A 119 5.10 4.87 -19.04
CA VAL A 119 4.15 3.91 -19.64
C VAL A 119 4.82 3.28 -20.86
N SER A 120 5.13 1.98 -20.77
CA SER A 120 5.49 1.18 -21.94
C SER A 120 4.21 0.59 -22.54
N GLY A 121 4.04 0.68 -23.86
CA GLY A 121 2.89 0.11 -24.60
C GLY A 121 2.89 -1.43 -24.65
N PHE A 122 4.01 -2.07 -24.33
CA PHE A 122 4.11 -3.51 -24.11
C PHE A 122 4.79 -3.75 -22.74
N LYS A 123 4.19 -4.61 -21.92
CA LYS A 123 4.75 -5.06 -20.63
C LYS A 123 4.63 -6.58 -20.54
N GLU A 124 5.64 -7.24 -19.97
CA GLU A 124 5.52 -8.66 -19.60
C GLU A 124 4.43 -8.81 -18.53
N LEU A 125 3.67 -9.91 -18.60
CA LEU A 125 2.68 -10.26 -17.58
C LEU A 125 3.42 -10.68 -16.30
N GLY A 126 3.30 -9.89 -15.23
CA GLY A 126 4.01 -10.07 -13.98
C GLY A 126 3.75 -8.93 -12.99
N LEU A 127 4.49 -8.91 -11.88
CA LEU A 127 4.36 -7.87 -10.85
C LEU A 127 4.64 -6.47 -11.42
N HIS A 128 3.82 -5.49 -11.01
CA HIS A 128 3.91 -4.10 -11.45
C HIS A 128 5.05 -3.34 -10.73
N TYR A 129 6.31 -3.58 -11.12
CA TYR A 129 7.44 -2.82 -10.58
C TYR A 129 7.34 -1.32 -10.90
N GLU A 130 7.67 -0.47 -9.93
CA GLU A 130 7.70 0.97 -10.13
C GLU A 130 8.77 1.41 -11.13
N SER A 131 8.42 2.40 -11.95
CA SER A 131 9.31 2.89 -13.01
C SER A 131 10.30 3.94 -12.54
N ASP A 132 9.99 4.66 -11.47
CA ASP A 132 10.89 5.61 -10.81
C ASP A 132 11.30 5.01 -9.47
N THR A 133 12.54 4.56 -9.35
CA THR A 133 13.07 3.89 -8.15
C THR A 133 13.51 4.87 -7.06
N ALA A 134 13.42 6.17 -7.30
CA ALA A 134 13.79 7.20 -6.33
C ALA A 134 12.74 7.31 -5.23
N ILE A 135 12.98 6.60 -4.11
CA ILE A 135 12.08 6.52 -2.94
C ILE A 135 11.81 7.92 -2.37
N THR A 136 12.79 8.82 -2.42
CA THR A 136 12.64 10.21 -1.94
C THR A 136 11.59 11.01 -2.72
N LYS A 137 11.41 10.77 -4.03
CA LYS A 137 10.33 11.41 -4.79
C LYS A 137 8.95 10.89 -4.41
N HIS A 138 8.84 9.58 -4.16
CA HIS A 138 7.60 8.98 -3.69
C HIS A 138 7.23 9.49 -2.30
N LEU A 139 8.23 9.66 -1.42
CA LEU A 139 8.05 10.29 -0.11
C LEU A 139 7.57 11.75 -0.24
N ALA A 140 8.15 12.54 -1.15
CA ALA A 140 7.73 13.91 -1.41
C ALA A 140 6.26 13.96 -1.89
N LYS A 141 5.89 13.11 -2.87
CA LYS A 141 4.51 12.97 -3.34
C LYS A 141 3.54 12.64 -2.20
N PHE A 142 3.90 11.67 -1.35
CA PHE A 142 3.10 11.25 -0.21
C PHE A 142 2.82 12.43 0.75
N LEU A 143 3.86 13.14 1.20
CA LEU A 143 3.69 14.25 2.15
C LEU A 143 2.85 15.40 1.57
N LYS A 144 2.97 15.70 0.27
CA LYS A 144 2.19 16.76 -0.39
C LYS A 144 0.72 16.40 -0.56
N ILE A 145 0.42 15.19 -1.04
CA ILE A 145 -0.97 14.76 -1.26
C ILE A 145 -1.76 14.80 0.05
N HIS A 146 -1.15 14.34 1.15
CA HIS A 146 -1.84 14.29 2.43
C HIS A 146 -1.91 15.65 3.13
N ALA A 147 -0.99 16.59 2.88
CA ALA A 147 -1.14 17.97 3.35
C ALA A 147 -2.38 18.64 2.76
N LYS A 148 -2.60 18.46 1.45
CA LYS A 148 -3.79 18.97 0.76
C LYS A 148 -5.08 18.35 1.31
N LYS A 149 -5.08 17.04 1.57
CA LYS A 149 -6.25 16.34 2.16
C LYS A 149 -6.59 16.79 3.59
N LEU A 150 -5.59 17.27 4.34
CA LEU A 150 -5.74 17.79 5.70
C LEU A 150 -5.99 19.31 5.73
N GLU A 151 -6.08 19.96 4.57
CA GLU A 151 -6.34 21.41 4.46
C GLU A 151 -5.37 22.27 5.28
N LEU A 152 -4.08 21.90 5.29
CA LEU A 152 -3.05 22.68 5.96
C LEU A 152 -2.78 23.98 5.18
N GLU A 153 -3.34 25.10 5.64
CA GLU A 153 -3.27 26.39 4.92
C GLU A 153 -1.84 26.98 4.85
N ASP A 154 -0.99 26.71 5.85
CA ASP A 154 0.33 27.32 5.99
C ASP A 154 1.52 26.42 5.60
N LYS A 155 1.26 25.23 5.03
CA LYS A 155 2.33 24.25 4.70
C LYS A 155 2.07 23.59 3.35
N SER A 156 3.08 23.55 2.47
CA SER A 156 2.91 22.89 1.16
C SER A 156 2.97 21.36 1.26
N PHE A 157 3.41 20.82 2.39
CA PHE A 157 3.49 19.39 2.69
C PHE A 157 3.40 19.13 4.20
N ILE A 158 3.18 17.86 4.60
CA ILE A 158 3.18 17.47 6.02
C ILE A 158 4.61 17.53 6.55
N HIS A 159 4.84 18.29 7.62
CA HIS A 159 6.11 18.29 8.35
C HIS A 159 6.13 17.16 9.38
N PRO A 160 6.89 16.06 9.16
CA PRO A 160 6.96 14.99 10.14
C PRO A 160 7.75 15.48 11.36
N THR A 161 7.24 15.24 12.57
CA THR A 161 7.96 15.57 13.81
C THR A 161 8.89 14.45 14.26
N GLY A 162 8.63 13.22 13.79
CA GLY A 162 9.47 12.07 14.06
C GLY A 162 9.39 11.01 12.97
N VAL A 163 10.47 10.24 12.82
CA VAL A 163 10.58 9.13 11.87
C VAL A 163 11.02 7.86 12.61
N LEU A 164 10.26 6.79 12.40
CA LEU A 164 10.58 5.44 12.85
C LEU A 164 10.96 4.60 11.61
N PHE A 165 12.12 3.97 11.64
CA PHE A 165 12.65 3.22 10.50
C PHE A 165 12.45 1.72 10.69
N ASN A 166 11.79 1.06 9.74
CA ASN A 166 11.55 -0.38 9.82
C ASN A 166 12.00 -1.10 8.53
N GLY A 167 12.47 -2.35 8.68
CA GLY A 167 12.91 -3.21 7.57
C GLY A 167 14.42 -3.27 7.37
N GLY A 168 14.87 -4.27 6.59
CA GLY A 168 16.28 -4.59 6.44
C GLY A 168 17.13 -3.51 5.76
N VAL A 169 16.55 -2.77 4.80
CA VAL A 169 17.25 -1.68 4.08
C VAL A 169 17.64 -0.55 5.04
N THR A 170 16.77 -0.23 6.01
CA THR A 170 16.98 0.88 6.93
C THR A 170 17.88 0.53 8.11
N LYS A 171 18.50 -0.66 8.12
CA LYS A 171 19.60 -0.98 9.06
C LYS A 171 20.83 -0.11 8.80
N SER A 172 21.08 0.21 7.53
CA SER A 172 22.19 1.06 7.14
C SER A 172 22.01 2.46 7.71
N VAL A 173 22.98 2.91 8.51
CA VAL A 173 23.02 4.27 9.08
C VAL A 173 23.05 5.30 7.96
N ILE A 174 23.86 5.08 6.92
CA ILE A 174 24.01 6.00 5.78
C ILE A 174 22.67 6.22 5.05
N ILE A 175 21.88 5.16 4.87
CA ILE A 175 20.55 5.28 4.25
C ILE A 175 19.60 6.10 5.13
N ARG A 176 19.58 5.83 6.45
CA ARG A 176 18.73 6.59 7.39
C ARG A 176 19.13 8.06 7.43
N GLU A 177 20.43 8.35 7.51
CA GLU A 177 20.97 9.71 7.49
C GLU A 177 20.61 10.42 6.19
N ARG A 178 20.72 9.75 5.03
CA ARG A 178 20.29 10.33 3.74
C ARG A 178 18.80 10.70 3.74
N ILE A 179 17.93 9.83 4.25
CA ILE A 179 16.48 10.11 4.30
C ILE A 179 16.20 11.31 5.23
N ILE A 180 16.85 11.37 6.40
CA ILE A 180 16.68 12.47 7.35
C ILE A 180 17.24 13.78 6.79
N ASP A 181 18.39 13.77 6.12
CA ASP A 181 18.95 14.94 5.44
C ASP A 181 17.98 15.49 4.38
N VAL A 182 17.41 14.62 3.55
CA VAL A 182 16.41 15.01 2.55
C VAL A 182 15.16 15.62 3.21
N LEU A 183 14.62 14.97 4.25
CA LEU A 183 13.48 15.50 4.99
C LEU A 183 13.79 16.87 5.60
N ASN A 184 14.89 17.00 6.35
CA ASN A 184 15.27 18.23 7.02
C ASN A 184 15.51 19.37 6.03
N ARG A 185 16.07 19.11 4.84
CA ARG A 185 16.16 20.12 3.78
C ARG A 185 14.80 20.66 3.37
N TRP A 186 13.79 19.81 3.22
CA TRP A 186 12.43 20.24 2.91
C TRP A 186 11.81 21.01 4.07
N VAL A 187 11.93 20.49 5.30
CA VAL A 187 11.28 21.11 6.47
C VAL A 187 11.90 22.47 6.79
N SER A 188 13.23 22.59 6.70
CA SER A 188 13.94 23.86 6.87
C SER A 188 13.60 24.88 5.78
N ALA A 189 13.32 24.46 4.54
CA ALA A 189 12.89 25.36 3.47
C ALA A 189 11.54 26.04 3.77
N GLU A 190 10.70 25.45 4.62
CA GLU A 190 9.44 26.03 5.12
C GLU A 190 9.54 26.52 6.58
N ASN A 191 10.76 26.74 7.10
CA ASN A 191 11.02 27.17 8.47
C ASN A 191 10.44 26.24 9.57
N GLY A 192 10.27 24.95 9.28
CA GLY A 192 9.85 23.97 10.27
C GLY A 192 11.01 23.42 11.11
N GLU A 193 10.66 22.68 12.17
CA GLU A 193 11.63 22.06 13.07
C GLU A 193 12.28 20.80 12.47
N GLU A 194 13.50 20.48 12.90
CA GLU A 194 14.18 19.27 12.48
C GLU A 194 13.44 18.00 12.91
N VAL A 195 13.41 17.02 12.01
CA VAL A 195 12.76 15.73 12.21
C VAL A 195 13.57 14.88 13.18
N LYS A 196 12.91 14.35 14.22
CA LYS A 196 13.55 13.48 15.21
C LYS A 196 13.54 12.02 14.76
N VAL A 197 14.69 11.34 14.86
CA VAL A 197 14.72 9.89 14.67
C VAL A 197 14.23 9.22 15.96
N ILE A 198 13.16 8.43 15.86
CA ILE A 198 12.66 7.62 16.95
C ILE A 198 13.57 6.39 17.08
N THR A 199 14.04 6.13 18.30
CA THR A 199 14.97 5.03 18.61
C THR A 199 14.35 4.02 19.57
N GLY A 200 15.03 2.88 19.75
CA GLY A 200 14.61 1.81 20.67
C GLY A 200 13.88 0.66 19.99
N ASP A 201 13.74 0.71 18.67
CA ASP A 201 13.24 -0.37 17.85
C ASP A 201 14.36 -1.25 17.29
N ASN A 202 14.02 -2.50 16.97
CA ASN A 202 14.85 -3.36 16.14
C ASN A 202 14.12 -3.51 14.79
N PRO A 203 14.65 -2.98 13.67
CA PRO A 203 13.99 -3.02 12.37
C PRO A 203 13.68 -4.44 11.85
N ASP A 204 14.33 -5.49 12.37
CA ASP A 204 13.99 -6.88 12.04
C ASP A 204 12.80 -7.41 12.84
N LEU A 205 12.60 -6.91 14.06
CA LEU A 205 11.62 -7.45 15.01
C LEU A 205 10.39 -6.56 15.15
N ALA A 206 10.49 -5.27 14.82
CA ALA A 206 9.47 -4.27 15.11
C ALA A 206 8.07 -4.68 14.60
N VAL A 207 7.98 -5.26 13.39
CA VAL A 207 6.71 -5.78 12.85
C VAL A 207 6.17 -6.95 13.68
N SER A 208 7.00 -7.94 13.98
CA SER A 208 6.59 -9.12 14.76
C SER A 208 6.19 -8.77 16.21
N MET A 209 6.91 -7.81 16.81
CA MET A 209 6.59 -7.25 18.11
C MET A 209 5.28 -6.47 18.05
N GLY A 210 5.08 -5.64 17.02
CA GLY A 210 3.83 -4.93 16.78
C GLY A 210 2.64 -5.87 16.62
N ALA A 211 2.79 -6.97 15.87
CA ALA A 211 1.76 -8.00 15.72
C ALA A 211 1.44 -8.70 17.06
N SER A 212 2.47 -9.00 17.86
CA SER A 212 2.29 -9.59 19.20
C SER A 212 1.59 -8.61 20.15
N PHE A 213 1.99 -7.34 20.13
CA PHE A 213 1.38 -6.27 20.91
C PHE A 213 -0.07 -6.02 20.48
N TYR A 214 -0.35 -6.07 19.17
CA TYR A 214 -1.71 -5.99 18.65
C TYR A 214 -2.60 -7.12 19.19
N GLY A 215 -2.08 -8.35 19.26
CA GLY A 215 -2.77 -9.47 19.90
C GLY A 215 -3.07 -9.26 21.40
N LEU A 216 -2.19 -8.57 22.12
CA LEU A 216 -2.42 -8.16 23.51
C LEU A 216 -3.46 -7.03 23.60
N ALA A 217 -3.37 -6.02 22.74
CA ALA A 217 -4.32 -4.90 22.68
C ALA A 217 -5.75 -5.40 22.42
N LYS A 218 -5.93 -6.40 21.54
CA LYS A 218 -7.23 -7.06 21.34
C LYS A 218 -7.80 -7.73 22.59
N ARG A 219 -6.96 -8.11 23.55
CA ARG A 219 -7.36 -8.68 24.84
C ARG A 219 -7.49 -7.62 25.93
N GLY A 220 -7.57 -6.35 25.55
CA GLY A 220 -7.64 -5.21 26.48
C GLY A 220 -6.32 -4.90 27.19
N ARG A 221 -5.19 -5.38 26.65
CA ARG A 221 -3.86 -5.18 27.26
C ARG A 221 -2.96 -4.38 26.32
N GLY A 222 -2.97 -3.06 26.47
CA GLY A 222 -2.13 -2.14 25.70
C GLY A 222 -2.96 -1.21 24.81
N ILE A 223 -2.26 -0.34 24.09
CA ILE A 223 -2.86 0.70 23.25
C ILE A 223 -3.22 0.12 21.89
N ARG A 224 -4.42 0.43 21.39
CA ARG A 224 -4.85 0.06 20.03
C ARG A 224 -4.67 1.24 19.08
N ILE A 225 -3.93 1.04 17.99
CA ILE A 225 -3.86 2.00 16.89
C ILE A 225 -5.18 1.92 16.12
N ARG A 226 -5.85 3.05 15.94
CA ARG A 226 -7.12 3.14 15.20
C ARG A 226 -6.85 3.86 13.88
N GLY A 227 -7.36 3.30 12.79
CA GLY A 227 -7.23 3.89 11.45
C GLY A 227 -8.56 4.27 10.83
N GLY A 228 -9.64 3.58 11.18
CA GLY A 228 -10.92 3.70 10.50
C GLY A 228 -10.81 3.46 8.99
N THR A 229 -11.93 3.50 8.28
CA THR A 229 -11.93 3.69 6.84
C THR A 229 -11.68 5.15 6.49
N SER A 230 -10.85 5.40 5.48
CA SER A 230 -10.51 6.74 4.98
C SER A 230 -11.57 7.32 4.02
N ARG A 231 -12.62 6.54 3.74
CA ARG A 231 -13.71 6.82 2.80
C ARG A 231 -15.01 6.28 3.37
N ALA A 232 -16.13 6.85 2.94
CA ALA A 232 -17.43 6.20 3.06
C ALA A 232 -17.63 5.27 1.85
N TYR A 233 -18.22 4.09 2.07
CA TYR A 233 -18.53 3.13 1.01
C TYR A 233 -20.03 2.87 0.92
N TYR A 234 -20.49 2.69 -0.31
CA TYR A 234 -21.88 2.57 -0.66
C TYR A 234 -22.13 1.39 -1.59
N VAL A 235 -23.34 0.86 -1.53
CA VAL A 235 -23.85 -0.11 -2.52
C VAL A 235 -24.91 0.58 -3.36
N GLY A 236 -24.85 0.37 -4.68
CA GLY A 236 -25.84 0.86 -5.61
C GLY A 236 -27.13 0.04 -5.50
N ILE A 237 -28.26 0.72 -5.30
CA ILE A 237 -29.60 0.12 -5.27
C ILE A 237 -30.37 0.64 -6.46
N GLU A 238 -30.89 -0.27 -7.29
CA GLU A 238 -31.76 0.10 -8.40
C GLU A 238 -33.08 0.68 -7.90
N THR A 239 -33.53 1.73 -8.56
CA THR A 239 -34.83 2.32 -8.27
C THR A 239 -35.97 1.50 -8.88
N ALA A 240 -37.04 1.31 -8.11
CA ALA A 240 -38.27 0.70 -8.60
C ALA A 240 -39.03 1.69 -9.49
N MET A 241 -38.58 1.86 -10.74
CA MET A 241 -39.26 2.67 -11.76
C MET A 241 -39.35 1.94 -13.10
N PRO A 242 -40.36 2.24 -13.93
CA PRO A 242 -40.45 1.66 -15.27
C PRO A 242 -39.20 2.00 -16.11
N ALA A 243 -38.69 0.99 -16.84
CA ALA A 243 -37.58 1.20 -17.76
C ALA A 243 -37.97 2.20 -18.86
N ILE A 244 -37.13 3.22 -19.06
CA ILE A 244 -37.28 4.20 -20.13
C ILE A 244 -36.30 3.82 -21.25
N PRO A 245 -36.75 3.52 -22.48
CA PRO A 245 -35.87 3.17 -23.58
C PRO A 245 -34.77 4.21 -23.81
N GLY A 246 -33.51 3.77 -23.81
CA GLY A 246 -32.34 4.63 -24.02
C GLY A 246 -31.84 5.37 -22.78
N MET A 247 -32.45 5.18 -21.60
CA MET A 247 -31.94 5.73 -20.34
C MET A 247 -31.59 4.60 -19.36
N PRO A 248 -30.43 4.67 -18.70
CA PRO A 248 -30.10 3.72 -17.64
C PRO A 248 -31.03 3.92 -16.44
N THR A 249 -31.36 2.84 -15.74
CA THR A 249 -32.12 2.91 -14.49
C THR A 249 -31.33 3.71 -13.47
N PRO A 250 -31.90 4.78 -12.87
CA PRO A 250 -31.25 5.50 -11.79
C PRO A 250 -30.95 4.58 -10.62
N ILE A 251 -29.76 4.73 -10.05
CA ILE A 251 -29.37 4.05 -8.82
C ILE A 251 -29.37 5.04 -7.66
N LYS A 252 -29.63 4.53 -6.46
CA LYS A 252 -29.41 5.22 -5.20
C LYS A 252 -28.17 4.64 -4.52
N ALA A 253 -27.38 5.45 -3.84
CA ALA A 253 -26.21 4.99 -3.10
C ALA A 253 -26.59 4.78 -1.62
N LEU A 254 -26.55 3.54 -1.13
CA LEU A 254 -26.77 3.20 0.27
C LEU A 254 -25.43 3.14 1.01
N CYS A 255 -25.23 4.01 2.00
CA CYS A 255 -24.04 3.98 2.84
C CYS A 255 -24.02 2.71 3.69
N VAL A 256 -23.07 1.82 3.38
CA VAL A 256 -22.85 0.56 4.09
C VAL A 256 -21.66 0.63 5.05
N VAL A 257 -20.69 1.51 4.78
CA VAL A 257 -19.53 1.74 5.64
C VAL A 257 -19.34 3.25 5.78
N PRO A 258 -19.68 3.84 6.95
CA PRO A 258 -19.43 5.25 7.20
C PRO A 258 -17.94 5.59 7.18
N PHE A 259 -17.63 6.85 6.91
CA PHE A 259 -16.28 7.37 7.08
C PHE A 259 -15.80 7.15 8.52
N GLY A 260 -14.56 6.68 8.68
CA GLY A 260 -13.95 6.44 9.99
C GLY A 260 -14.45 5.17 10.70
N MET A 261 -15.26 4.32 10.05
CA MET A 261 -15.70 3.05 10.63
C MET A 261 -14.47 2.20 11.00
N GLU A 262 -14.35 1.81 12.28
CA GLU A 262 -13.20 1.06 12.77
C GLU A 262 -13.19 -0.37 12.21
N GLU A 263 -12.00 -0.86 11.83
CA GLU A 263 -11.78 -2.26 11.49
C GLU A 263 -12.20 -3.18 12.65
N GLY A 264 -12.93 -4.24 12.34
CA GLY A 264 -13.54 -5.17 13.29
C GLY A 264 -14.90 -4.73 13.81
N THR A 265 -15.49 -3.64 13.30
CA THR A 265 -16.83 -3.20 13.66
C THR A 265 -17.88 -3.89 12.78
N ASP A 266 -18.95 -4.37 13.41
CA ASP A 266 -20.16 -4.89 12.76
C ASP A 266 -21.26 -3.82 12.86
N VAL A 267 -21.86 -3.45 11.73
CA VAL A 267 -22.94 -2.46 11.66
C VAL A 267 -24.12 -3.06 10.91
N GLU A 268 -25.25 -3.17 11.60
CA GLU A 268 -26.55 -3.48 11.01
C GLU A 268 -27.14 -2.24 10.32
N ILE A 269 -27.55 -2.40 9.06
CA ILE A 269 -28.27 -1.36 8.32
C ILE A 269 -29.75 -1.44 8.72
N ARG A 270 -30.16 -0.58 9.66
CA ARG A 270 -31.50 -0.61 10.25
C ARG A 270 -32.52 0.20 9.45
N GLY A 271 -33.78 -0.23 9.54
CA GLY A 271 -34.94 0.55 9.07
C GLY A 271 -35.35 0.28 7.61
N GLN A 272 -34.67 -0.63 6.91
CA GLN A 272 -35.02 -1.03 5.54
C GLN A 272 -34.78 -2.52 5.29
N GLU A 273 -35.57 -3.06 4.36
CA GLU A 273 -35.38 -4.38 3.77
C GLU A 273 -35.02 -4.18 2.29
N PHE A 274 -34.10 -4.98 1.79
CA PHE A 274 -33.61 -4.91 0.42
C PHE A 274 -33.93 -6.21 -0.32
N GLY A 275 -34.17 -6.14 -1.63
CA GLY A 275 -34.36 -7.33 -2.45
C GLY A 275 -33.02 -7.89 -2.92
N LEU A 276 -32.74 -9.16 -2.65
CA LEU A 276 -31.60 -9.88 -3.20
C LEU A 276 -32.09 -10.90 -4.24
N VAL A 277 -31.58 -10.79 -5.47
CA VAL A 277 -31.90 -11.75 -6.55
C VAL A 277 -31.06 -13.02 -6.37
N ILE A 278 -31.72 -14.18 -6.41
CA ILE A 278 -31.11 -15.50 -6.26
C ILE A 278 -31.13 -16.26 -7.60
N GLY A 279 -30.05 -16.99 -7.90
CA GLY A 279 -29.92 -17.92 -9.01
C GLY A 279 -29.62 -17.29 -10.37
N GLU A 280 -29.45 -15.96 -10.42
CA GLU A 280 -29.04 -15.23 -11.62
C GLU A 280 -27.69 -14.54 -11.43
N HIS A 281 -26.98 -14.35 -12.54
CA HIS A 281 -25.74 -13.59 -12.54
C HIS A 281 -26.06 -12.11 -12.34
N ALA A 282 -25.64 -11.54 -11.21
CA ALA A 282 -25.94 -10.19 -10.81
C ALA A 282 -24.66 -9.36 -10.66
N THR A 283 -24.78 -8.07 -11.00
CA THR A 283 -23.72 -7.07 -10.83
C THR A 283 -24.04 -6.24 -9.60
N PHE A 284 -23.20 -6.34 -8.57
CA PHE A 284 -23.28 -5.55 -7.34
C PHE A 284 -22.40 -4.31 -7.50
N ARG A 285 -23.05 -3.17 -7.75
CA ARG A 285 -22.38 -1.88 -7.92
C ARG A 285 -21.88 -1.37 -6.58
N PHE A 286 -20.59 -1.07 -6.51
CA PHE A 286 -19.94 -0.56 -5.31
C PHE A 286 -19.48 0.87 -5.57
N LEU A 287 -19.63 1.76 -4.59
CA LEU A 287 -19.29 3.17 -4.73
C LEU A 287 -18.53 3.67 -3.50
N SER A 288 -17.81 4.77 -3.63
CA SER A 288 -17.13 5.40 -2.51
C SER A 288 -17.15 6.93 -2.55
N SER A 289 -16.90 7.54 -1.39
CA SER A 289 -16.73 8.98 -1.27
C SER A 289 -15.64 9.35 -0.26
N VAL A 290 -14.83 10.34 -0.61
CA VAL A 290 -13.84 10.96 0.29
C VAL A 290 -14.33 12.26 0.91
N VAL A 291 -15.40 12.85 0.38
CA VAL A 291 -15.93 14.16 0.80
C VAL A 291 -17.15 14.02 1.70
N ARG A 292 -17.94 12.95 1.56
CA ARG A 292 -19.16 12.70 2.34
C ARG A 292 -18.87 12.04 3.69
N LYS A 293 -18.19 12.79 4.58
CA LYS A 293 -17.70 12.28 5.88
C LYS A 293 -18.80 12.07 6.94
N ASP A 294 -19.96 12.70 6.76
CA ASP A 294 -21.02 12.72 7.77
C ASP A 294 -22.10 11.65 7.58
N ASP A 295 -22.13 10.97 6.42
CA ASP A 295 -23.11 9.95 6.11
C ASP A 295 -23.03 8.78 7.11
N LYS A 296 -24.17 8.38 7.66
CA LYS A 296 -24.29 7.27 8.60
C LYS A 296 -24.68 5.99 7.85
N ALA A 297 -24.47 4.85 8.50
CA ALA A 297 -24.87 3.58 7.95
C ALA A 297 -26.39 3.57 7.74
N GLY A 298 -26.82 3.22 6.53
CA GLY A 298 -28.23 3.31 6.10
C GLY A 298 -28.63 4.63 5.47
N THR A 299 -27.77 5.66 5.43
CA THR A 299 -28.05 6.87 4.64
C THR A 299 -28.19 6.49 3.16
N ILE A 300 -29.28 6.91 2.53
CA ILE A 300 -29.49 6.76 1.09
C ILE A 300 -29.29 8.12 0.42
N VAL A 301 -28.37 8.15 -0.54
CA VAL A 301 -28.13 9.31 -1.40
C VAL A 301 -28.82 9.05 -2.73
N GLU A 302 -29.87 9.81 -3.02
CA GLU A 302 -30.66 9.65 -4.25
C GLU A 302 -30.06 10.40 -5.44
N TYR A 303 -29.39 11.51 -5.16
CA TYR A 303 -28.76 12.40 -6.12
C TYR A 303 -27.44 12.89 -5.53
N TRP A 304 -26.40 12.90 -6.35
CA TRP A 304 -25.07 13.41 -6.02
C TRP A 304 -24.43 14.03 -7.25
N GLU A 305 -23.52 14.97 -7.02
CA GLU A 305 -22.70 15.55 -8.10
C GLU A 305 -21.60 14.57 -8.53
N GLU A 306 -21.09 14.70 -9.75
CA GLU A 306 -20.15 13.73 -10.36
C GLU A 306 -18.85 13.54 -9.57
N ASP A 307 -18.45 14.51 -8.74
CA ASP A 307 -17.27 14.49 -7.90
C ASP A 307 -17.52 14.08 -6.43
N GLU A 308 -18.77 13.87 -6.03
CA GLU A 308 -19.10 13.50 -4.65
C GLU A 308 -19.00 11.99 -4.37
N ILE A 309 -19.43 11.16 -5.33
CA ILE A 309 -19.44 9.70 -5.21
C ILE A 309 -18.90 9.10 -6.51
N GLU A 310 -17.83 8.31 -6.38
CA GLU A 310 -17.25 7.56 -7.49
C GLU A 310 -17.70 6.10 -7.48
N GLU A 311 -17.87 5.52 -8.66
CA GLU A 311 -18.16 4.11 -8.81
C GLU A 311 -16.85 3.30 -8.90
N LEU A 312 -16.84 2.21 -8.15
CA LEU A 312 -15.73 1.29 -7.96
C LEU A 312 -15.90 0.05 -8.84
N ALA A 313 -14.89 -0.81 -8.89
CA ALA A 313 -15.01 -2.06 -9.65
C ALA A 313 -16.20 -2.89 -9.11
N PRO A 314 -17.20 -3.24 -9.95
CA PRO A 314 -18.36 -3.95 -9.48
C PRO A 314 -18.03 -5.41 -9.16
N LEU A 315 -18.78 -6.00 -8.23
CA LEU A 315 -18.71 -7.43 -7.96
C LEU A 315 -19.74 -8.16 -8.82
N GLU A 316 -19.29 -9.04 -9.69
CA GLU A 316 -20.16 -9.88 -10.52
C GLU A 316 -20.18 -11.31 -9.97
N THR A 317 -21.36 -11.78 -9.54
CA THR A 317 -21.51 -13.12 -8.98
C THR A 317 -22.93 -13.64 -9.07
N THR A 318 -23.10 -14.95 -8.89
CA THR A 318 -24.42 -15.60 -8.77
C THR A 318 -24.65 -16.03 -7.34
N ILE A 319 -25.67 -15.45 -6.70
CA ILE A 319 -26.08 -15.85 -5.35
C ILE A 319 -26.97 -17.07 -5.45
N THR A 320 -26.67 -18.14 -4.73
CA THR A 320 -27.44 -19.39 -4.80
C THR A 320 -28.07 -19.73 -3.45
N ALA A 321 -29.19 -20.44 -3.50
CA ALA A 321 -29.86 -20.97 -2.31
C ALA A 321 -30.56 -22.28 -2.68
N GLU A 322 -30.46 -23.27 -1.79
CA GLU A 322 -31.03 -24.60 -2.04
C GLU A 322 -32.56 -24.53 -2.06
N GLY A 323 -33.17 -25.11 -3.10
CA GLY A 323 -34.63 -25.15 -3.23
C GLY A 323 -35.29 -23.82 -3.63
N ILE A 324 -34.51 -22.82 -4.06
CA ILE A 324 -35.01 -21.54 -4.55
C ILE A 324 -34.80 -21.45 -6.06
N GLU A 325 -35.86 -21.09 -6.78
CA GLU A 325 -35.82 -20.92 -8.23
C GLU A 325 -35.03 -19.65 -8.61
N GLY A 326 -34.30 -19.71 -9.72
CA GLY A 326 -33.56 -18.57 -10.25
C GLY A 326 -34.49 -17.38 -10.59
N GLY A 327 -34.03 -16.17 -10.32
CA GLY A 327 -34.79 -14.93 -10.47
C GLY A 327 -35.66 -14.58 -9.27
N THR A 328 -35.69 -15.42 -8.23
CA THR A 328 -36.44 -15.12 -6.99
C THR A 328 -35.79 -13.95 -6.25
N VAL A 329 -36.58 -12.95 -5.89
CA VAL A 329 -36.16 -11.82 -5.04
C VAL A 329 -36.51 -12.13 -3.59
N ILE A 330 -35.50 -12.15 -2.72
CA ILE A 330 -35.66 -12.40 -1.28
C ILE A 330 -35.43 -11.10 -0.50
N PRO A 331 -36.33 -10.73 0.43
CA PRO A 331 -36.09 -9.60 1.33
C PRO A 331 -34.98 -9.95 2.32
N VAL A 332 -33.96 -9.09 2.38
CA VAL A 332 -32.79 -9.23 3.24
C VAL A 332 -32.55 -7.98 4.09
N ARG A 333 -31.94 -8.19 5.26
CA ARG A 333 -31.27 -7.16 6.05
C ARG A 333 -29.78 -7.20 5.75
N LEU A 334 -29.17 -6.03 5.71
CA LEU A 334 -27.75 -5.87 5.41
C LEU A 334 -26.96 -5.65 6.69
N HIS A 335 -25.82 -6.33 6.80
CA HIS A 335 -24.83 -6.12 7.84
C HIS A 335 -23.47 -5.90 7.20
N SER A 336 -22.80 -4.83 7.61
CA SER A 336 -21.47 -4.48 7.12
C SER A 336 -20.42 -4.82 8.17
N PHE A 337 -19.35 -5.46 7.74
CA PHE A 337 -18.20 -5.75 8.58
C PHE A 337 -16.91 -5.41 7.84
N VAL A 338 -16.14 -4.46 8.37
CA VAL A 338 -14.82 -4.12 7.83
C VAL A 338 -13.78 -4.97 8.53
N THR A 339 -13.12 -5.84 7.79
CA THR A 339 -12.05 -6.68 8.33
C THR A 339 -10.76 -5.87 8.54
N GLU A 340 -9.86 -6.36 9.39
CA GLU A 340 -8.56 -5.75 9.67
C GLU A 340 -7.57 -5.80 8.49
N ILE A 341 -7.85 -6.65 7.51
CA ILE A 341 -7.09 -6.71 6.26
C ILE A 341 -7.61 -5.71 5.22
N GLY A 342 -8.64 -4.92 5.54
CA GLY A 342 -9.22 -3.94 4.63
C GLY A 342 -10.20 -4.54 3.62
N THR A 343 -10.81 -5.68 3.92
CA THR A 343 -11.93 -6.25 3.15
C THR A 343 -13.25 -5.85 3.80
N LEU A 344 -14.18 -5.29 3.03
CA LEU A 344 -15.57 -5.14 3.43
C LEU A 344 -16.30 -6.47 3.19
N GLN A 345 -16.95 -6.98 4.23
CA GLN A 345 -17.92 -8.05 4.13
C GLN A 345 -19.31 -7.45 4.26
N LEU A 346 -20.10 -7.56 3.20
CA LEU A 346 -21.52 -7.23 3.23
C LEU A 346 -22.31 -8.52 3.33
N TRP A 347 -22.96 -8.71 4.48
CA TRP A 347 -23.80 -9.86 4.76
C TRP A 347 -25.24 -9.53 4.45
N CYS A 348 -25.88 -10.38 3.67
CA CYS A 348 -27.30 -10.31 3.35
C CYS A 348 -28.00 -11.44 4.11
N GLU A 349 -28.77 -11.12 5.13
CA GLU A 349 -29.53 -12.10 5.92
C GLU A 349 -31.00 -12.01 5.54
N SER A 350 -31.61 -13.13 5.13
CA SER A 350 -33.05 -13.18 4.84
C SER A 350 -33.85 -12.77 6.07
N VAL A 351 -34.94 -12.01 5.88
CA VAL A 351 -35.79 -11.53 6.99
C VAL A 351 -36.36 -12.68 7.84
N ASP A 352 -36.56 -13.87 7.26
CA ASP A 352 -37.02 -15.07 7.96
C ASP A 352 -35.90 -15.88 8.65
N GLY A 353 -34.65 -15.40 8.57
CA GLY A 353 -33.47 -15.99 9.20
C GLY A 353 -33.00 -17.32 8.62
N LYS A 354 -33.55 -17.78 7.48
CA LYS A 354 -33.20 -19.09 6.92
C LYS A 354 -31.90 -19.08 6.13
N TYR A 355 -31.57 -17.95 5.51
CA TYR A 355 -30.45 -17.82 4.61
C TYR A 355 -29.59 -16.63 4.96
N ARG A 356 -28.29 -16.80 4.75
CA ARG A 356 -27.30 -15.76 4.94
C ARG A 356 -26.23 -15.88 3.86
N TRP A 357 -26.07 -14.80 3.09
CA TRP A 357 -25.08 -14.68 2.03
C TRP A 357 -24.04 -13.63 2.40
N LYS A 358 -22.83 -13.78 1.84
CA LYS A 358 -21.71 -12.86 2.07
C LYS A 358 -21.16 -12.40 0.73
N LEU A 359 -21.03 -11.08 0.58
CA LEU A 359 -20.31 -10.42 -0.49
C LEU A 359 -19.03 -9.83 0.09
N GLU A 360 -17.90 -9.94 -0.61
CA GLU A 360 -16.60 -9.44 -0.16
C GLU A 360 -16.02 -8.47 -1.17
N PHE A 361 -15.61 -7.28 -0.71
CA PHE A 361 -15.03 -6.22 -1.51
C PHE A 361 -13.67 -5.82 -0.93
N ASN A 362 -12.62 -5.77 -1.75
CA ASN A 362 -11.30 -5.35 -1.30
C ASN A 362 -11.22 -3.81 -1.30
N LEU A 363 -11.08 -3.20 -0.11
CA LEU A 363 -11.03 -1.73 0.02
C LEU A 363 -9.63 -1.15 -0.23
N ARG A 364 -8.58 -1.98 -0.26
CA ARG A 364 -7.18 -1.51 -0.38
C ARG A 364 -6.67 -1.41 -1.81
N GLU A 365 -7.20 -2.23 -2.73
CA GLU A 365 -6.79 -2.18 -4.15
C GLU A 365 -7.09 -0.82 -4.80
N GLU A 366 -8.10 -0.11 -4.30
CA GLU A 366 -8.51 1.20 -4.84
C GLU A 366 -7.90 2.40 -4.10
N GLU A 367 -7.19 2.19 -2.98
CA GLU A 367 -6.33 3.23 -2.40
C GLU A 367 -5.00 3.36 -3.17
N GLU A 368 -4.63 2.37 -3.99
CA GLU A 368 -3.35 2.29 -4.71
C GLU A 368 -3.37 2.88 -6.14
N GLU A 369 -4.55 3.15 -6.71
CA GLU A 369 -4.73 3.87 -7.99
C GLU A 369 -4.63 5.40 -7.83
#